data_AF-A0AAU0R4P7-F1
#
_entry.id   AF-A0AAU0R4P7-F1
#
_cell.length_a   1.000
_cell.length_b   1.000
_cell.length_c   1.000
_cell.angle_alpha   90.00
_cell.angle_beta   90.00
_cell.angle_gamma   90.00
#
_symmetry.space_group_name_H-M   'P 1'
#
loop_
_entity.id
_entity.type
_entity.pdbx_description
1 polymer ?
#
loop_
_entity_poly.entity_id
_entity_poly.type
_entity_poly.pdbx_seq_one_letter_code
_entity_poly.pdbx_strand_id
1 'polypeptide(L)'
;MPEVPDIRVLVESFRAISSADIVINGITVVAGENSSGKSSISKLLYYLYKTVANYENIVKHTLYYSLKDIIQLLDILVQERSLSENHEPGDLLRREVIELKRGVNGITEIEIGADQVIDLITRVEEAFYDTIASDPNKPTSKRVQRIKYILQDILNTEELDVKESFLKVKEIVKERFAQAKEIIELRPTAVFTSELENVFSEGDLPKKFEVQEYGDPIVSLNKENLSIPYNIQKAIYIDSPMMFHAETSHNIHWDDLTKVLEERGDNNHNIAEIISKEIIKGDILTEESTYSPEDFVFKRSDGAVFNLIDVATGIKSFSILQLLLKNGSITDKTLMIIDEPESNLHPQWIIEYARIIVMLNKQLGVKFFLATHNPDMVSAIRYISEKEGTLEKVNFYLAEKTDDNFKYNYTYLGKEIDPIFASFNIALERINKYGI
;
A
#
# COMPACT_ATOMS: atom_id res chain seq x y z
N MET A 1 -34.16 1.10 -13.51
CA MET A 1 -32.76 1.17 -14.00
C MET A 1 -32.09 -0.10 -13.52
N PRO A 2 -31.29 -0.82 -14.33
CA PRO A 2 -30.46 -1.89 -13.75
C PRO A 2 -29.62 -1.26 -12.62
N GLU A 3 -29.55 -1.92 -11.47
CA GLU A 3 -28.69 -1.48 -10.38
C GLU A 3 -27.26 -1.42 -10.91
N VAL A 4 -26.73 -0.20 -11.01
CA VAL A 4 -25.34 -0.02 -11.38
C VAL A 4 -24.51 -0.53 -10.20
N PRO A 5 -23.61 -1.51 -10.41
CA PRO A 5 -22.82 -2.05 -9.32
C PRO A 5 -21.98 -0.96 -8.67
N ASP A 6 -21.82 -1.03 -7.34
CA ASP A 6 -21.00 -0.08 -6.59
C ASP A 6 -19.61 0.03 -7.21
N ILE A 7 -18.98 -1.13 -7.47
CA ILE A 7 -17.69 -1.24 -8.15
C ILE A 7 -17.73 -2.43 -9.11
N ARG A 8 -17.23 -2.24 -10.33
CA ARG A 8 -17.04 -3.30 -11.34
C ARG A 8 -15.59 -3.33 -11.80
N VAL A 9 -15.01 -4.52 -11.89
CA VAL A 9 -13.60 -4.76 -12.21
C VAL A 9 -13.54 -5.62 -13.46
N LEU A 10 -12.94 -5.09 -14.52
CA LEU A 10 -12.75 -5.75 -15.80
C LEU A 10 -11.26 -6.00 -16.01
N VAL A 11 -10.89 -7.26 -16.24
CA VAL A 11 -9.51 -7.67 -16.54
C VAL A 11 -9.51 -8.57 -17.76
N GLU A 12 -8.66 -8.29 -18.75
CA GLU A 12 -8.47 -9.17 -19.92
C GLU A 12 -6.98 -9.41 -20.18
N SER A 13 -6.66 -10.66 -20.54
CA SER A 13 -5.33 -11.10 -20.96
C SER A 13 -4.22 -10.69 -19.97
N PHE A 14 -4.27 -11.23 -18.75
CA PHE A 14 -3.26 -10.97 -17.73
C PHE A 14 -2.87 -12.25 -17.00
N ARG A 15 -1.60 -12.68 -17.16
CA ARG A 15 -1.10 -13.93 -16.55
C ARG A 15 -2.04 -15.11 -16.85
N ALA A 16 -2.54 -15.81 -15.85
CA ALA A 16 -3.50 -16.91 -16.02
C ALA A 16 -4.93 -16.45 -16.37
N ILE A 17 -5.24 -15.15 -16.26
CA ILE A 17 -6.57 -14.60 -16.51
C ILE A 17 -6.72 -14.35 -18.01
N SER A 18 -7.72 -15.01 -18.61
CA SER A 18 -8.21 -14.72 -19.95
C SER A 18 -9.18 -13.54 -19.90
N SER A 19 -10.24 -13.67 -19.10
CA SER A 19 -11.23 -12.61 -18.87
C SER A 19 -11.79 -12.68 -17.45
N ALA A 20 -12.05 -11.51 -16.85
CA ALA A 20 -12.74 -11.39 -15.58
C ALA A 20 -13.62 -10.13 -15.55
N ASP A 21 -14.86 -10.31 -15.08
CA ASP A 21 -15.85 -9.25 -14.87
C ASP A 21 -16.46 -9.41 -13.47
N ILE A 22 -15.90 -8.69 -12.51
CA ILE A 22 -16.14 -8.91 -11.08
C ILE A 22 -16.81 -7.69 -10.46
N VAL A 23 -17.87 -7.92 -9.69
CA VAL A 23 -18.58 -6.90 -8.91
C VAL A 23 -18.10 -6.94 -7.46
N ILE A 24 -17.84 -5.76 -6.89
CA ILE A 24 -17.48 -5.57 -5.48
C ILE A 24 -18.51 -4.63 -4.83
N ASN A 25 -19.52 -5.20 -4.17
CA ASN A 25 -20.63 -4.48 -3.51
C ASN A 25 -20.93 -5.03 -2.09
N GLY A 26 -19.93 -5.64 -1.46
CA GLY A 26 -20.05 -6.28 -0.16
C GLY A 26 -18.94 -7.31 0.01
N ILE A 27 -19.28 -8.60 -0.02
CA ILE A 27 -18.31 -9.69 0.00
C ILE A 27 -18.25 -10.34 -1.38
N THR A 28 -17.09 -10.28 -2.01
CA THR A 28 -16.83 -10.95 -3.29
C THR A 28 -15.90 -12.12 -3.06
N VAL A 29 -16.37 -13.33 -3.35
CA VAL A 29 -15.61 -14.57 -3.21
C VAL A 29 -15.23 -15.10 -4.58
N VAL A 30 -13.94 -15.28 -4.79
CA VAL A 30 -13.36 -15.79 -6.02
C VAL A 30 -12.71 -17.14 -5.72
N ALA A 31 -13.33 -18.19 -6.25
CA ALA A 31 -12.88 -19.57 -6.08
C ALA A 31 -12.22 -20.11 -7.36
N GLY A 32 -11.30 -21.07 -7.20
CA GLY A 32 -10.77 -21.85 -8.31
C GLY A 32 -9.45 -22.54 -7.97
N GLU A 33 -8.91 -23.31 -8.90
CA GLU A 33 -7.66 -24.04 -8.71
C GLU A 33 -6.46 -23.11 -8.43
N ASN A 34 -5.40 -23.67 -7.83
CA ASN A 34 -4.14 -22.95 -7.66
C ASN A 34 -3.60 -22.49 -9.01
N SER A 35 -2.97 -21.31 -9.02
CA SER A 35 -2.45 -20.68 -10.23
C SER A 35 -3.51 -20.24 -11.27
N SER A 36 -4.78 -20.12 -10.90
CA SER A 36 -5.83 -19.56 -11.77
C SER A 36 -5.81 -18.03 -11.93
N GLY A 37 -4.86 -17.35 -11.25
CA GLY A 37 -4.69 -15.90 -11.34
C GLY A 37 -5.38 -15.09 -10.23
N LYS A 38 -5.99 -15.73 -9.22
CA LYS A 38 -6.72 -15.04 -8.13
C LYS A 38 -5.87 -13.98 -7.45
N SER A 39 -4.68 -14.35 -6.95
CA SER A 39 -3.73 -13.40 -6.34
C SER A 39 -3.22 -12.33 -7.30
N SER A 40 -3.29 -12.54 -8.61
CA SER A 40 -2.94 -11.50 -9.59
C SER A 40 -4.03 -10.43 -9.66
N ILE A 41 -5.32 -10.80 -9.60
CA ILE A 41 -6.43 -9.84 -9.47
C ILE A 41 -6.38 -9.14 -8.11
N SER A 42 -6.16 -9.89 -7.02
CA SER A 42 -6.02 -9.34 -5.67
C SER A 42 -4.96 -8.23 -5.62
N LYS A 43 -3.77 -8.48 -6.20
CA LYS A 43 -2.70 -7.49 -6.30
C LYS A 43 -3.08 -6.30 -7.18
N LEU A 44 -3.68 -6.51 -8.35
CA LEU A 44 -4.13 -5.39 -9.20
C LEU A 44 -5.08 -4.45 -8.45
N LEU A 45 -6.06 -5.00 -7.72
CA LEU A 45 -7.00 -4.22 -6.93
C LEU A 45 -6.31 -3.50 -5.76
N TYR A 46 -5.42 -4.20 -5.05
CA TYR A 46 -4.66 -3.62 -3.96
C TYR A 46 -3.83 -2.43 -4.43
N TYR A 47 -3.02 -2.61 -5.48
CA TYR A 47 -2.15 -1.54 -5.99
C TYR A 47 -2.92 -0.38 -6.60
N LEU A 48 -4.10 -0.60 -7.19
CA LEU A 48 -4.96 0.48 -7.64
C LEU A 48 -5.36 1.38 -6.46
N TYR A 49 -6.01 0.81 -5.44
CA TYR A 49 -6.52 1.60 -4.33
C TYR A 49 -5.39 2.14 -3.43
N LYS A 50 -4.28 1.41 -3.30
CA LYS A 50 -3.05 1.92 -2.65
C LYS A 50 -2.53 3.16 -3.37
N THR A 51 -2.37 3.10 -4.69
CA THR A 51 -1.83 4.20 -5.49
C THR A 51 -2.75 5.42 -5.41
N VAL A 52 -4.05 5.19 -5.53
CA VAL A 52 -5.05 6.25 -5.53
C VAL A 52 -5.16 6.94 -4.17
N ALA A 53 -5.08 6.18 -3.07
CA ALA A 53 -5.10 6.69 -1.70
C ALA A 53 -3.81 7.45 -1.33
N ASN A 54 -2.66 7.01 -1.86
CA ASN A 54 -1.35 7.58 -1.55
C ASN A 54 -0.78 8.44 -2.69
N TYR A 55 -1.62 8.89 -3.62
CA TYR A 55 -1.17 9.48 -4.88
C TYR A 55 -0.25 10.68 -4.65
N GLU A 56 -0.63 11.60 -3.77
CA GLU A 56 0.19 12.76 -3.42
C GLU A 56 1.53 12.37 -2.81
N ASN A 57 1.56 11.36 -1.94
CA ASN A 57 2.79 10.89 -1.31
C ASN A 57 3.75 10.27 -2.33
N ILE A 58 3.22 9.53 -3.31
CA ILE A 58 4.00 8.98 -4.43
C ILE A 58 4.64 10.13 -5.22
N VAL A 59 3.86 11.17 -5.54
CA VAL A 59 4.39 12.35 -6.26
C VAL A 59 5.42 13.11 -5.43
N LYS A 60 5.17 13.33 -4.13
CA LYS A 60 6.15 13.97 -3.22
C LYS A 60 7.45 13.18 -3.14
N HIS A 61 7.38 11.84 -3.15
CA HIS A 61 8.55 10.98 -3.15
C HIS A 61 9.37 11.11 -4.44
N THR A 62 8.71 11.13 -5.59
CA THR A 62 9.36 11.40 -6.88
C THR A 62 9.99 12.79 -6.92
N LEU A 63 9.30 13.81 -6.40
CA LEU A 63 9.81 15.17 -6.26
C LEU A 63 11.07 15.19 -5.38
N TYR A 64 11.04 14.56 -4.20
CA TYR A 64 12.19 14.47 -3.30
C TYR A 64 13.41 13.86 -4.00
N TYR A 65 13.25 12.76 -4.73
CA TYR A 65 14.37 12.19 -5.49
C TYR A 65 14.88 13.11 -6.60
N SER A 66 13.99 13.83 -7.27
CA SER A 66 14.38 14.80 -8.30
C SER A 66 15.19 15.98 -7.73
N LEU A 67 15.10 16.23 -6.43
CA LEU A 67 15.81 17.30 -5.71
C LEU A 67 17.01 16.79 -4.90
N LYS A 68 17.29 15.48 -4.93
CA LYS A 68 18.29 14.83 -4.07
C LYS A 68 19.66 15.48 -4.16
N ASP A 69 20.12 15.79 -5.37
CA ASP A 69 21.45 16.37 -5.59
C ASP A 69 21.52 17.82 -5.09
N ILE A 70 20.42 18.56 -5.17
CA ILE A 70 20.28 19.92 -4.61
C ILE A 70 20.29 19.85 -3.07
N ILE A 71 19.55 18.91 -2.48
CA ILE A 71 19.56 18.69 -1.03
C ILE A 71 20.97 18.32 -0.55
N GLN A 72 21.70 17.50 -1.31
CA GLN A 72 23.08 17.14 -1.03
C GLN A 72 24.02 18.36 -1.12
N LEU A 73 23.85 19.23 -2.12
CA LEU A 73 24.57 20.50 -2.22
C LEU A 73 24.35 21.36 -0.97
N LEU A 74 23.10 21.51 -0.52
CA LEU A 74 22.77 22.30 0.68
C LEU A 74 23.42 21.72 1.95
N ASP A 75 23.40 20.39 2.11
CA ASP A 75 24.05 19.72 3.25
C ASP A 75 25.57 19.96 3.25
N ILE A 76 26.21 19.89 2.08
CA ILE A 76 27.64 20.20 1.94
C ILE A 76 27.93 21.66 2.34
N LEU A 77 27.15 22.62 1.82
CA LEU A 77 27.34 24.05 2.10
C LEU A 77 27.17 24.38 3.59
N VAL A 78 26.16 23.79 4.25
CA VAL A 78 25.92 24.02 5.68
C VAL A 78 26.99 23.37 6.56
N GLN A 79 27.46 22.17 6.22
CA GLN A 79 28.53 21.50 6.98
C GLN A 79 29.86 22.25 6.90
N GLU A 80 30.20 22.83 5.75
CA GLU A 80 31.44 23.58 5.59
C GLU A 80 31.48 24.85 6.46
N ARG A 81 30.32 25.45 6.79
CA ARG A 81 30.20 26.58 7.72
C ARG A 81 30.36 26.19 9.19
N SER A 82 29.83 25.04 9.61
CA SER A 82 29.93 24.58 11.01
C SER A 82 31.37 24.36 11.47
N LEU A 83 32.31 24.19 10.53
CA LEU A 83 33.74 24.06 10.82
C LEU A 83 34.45 25.41 11.00
N SER A 84 33.83 26.54 10.63
CA SER A 84 34.46 27.85 10.66
C SER A 84 34.13 28.69 11.89
N GLU A 85 32.93 28.63 12.50
CA GLU A 85 32.59 29.44 13.68
C GLU A 85 31.49 28.85 14.59
N ASN A 86 31.61 29.06 15.91
CA ASN A 86 30.61 28.75 16.95
C ASN A 86 29.52 29.85 17.02
N HIS A 87 28.53 29.85 16.11
CA HIS A 87 27.42 30.83 16.11
C HIS A 87 26.03 30.16 15.99
N GLU A 88 25.06 30.57 16.83
CA GLU A 88 23.67 30.06 16.88
C GLU A 88 22.87 30.05 15.54
N PRO A 89 23.07 30.99 14.59
CA PRO A 89 22.38 30.95 13.28
C PRO A 89 22.75 29.74 12.40
N GLY A 90 23.92 29.12 12.62
CA GLY A 90 24.36 27.95 11.86
C GLY A 90 23.58 26.68 12.21
N ASP A 91 23.13 26.56 13.46
CA ASP A 91 22.37 25.39 13.94
C ASP A 91 20.95 25.35 13.37
N LEU A 92 20.34 26.51 13.09
CA LEU A 92 19.01 26.59 12.49
C LEU A 92 19.01 26.11 11.03
N LEU A 93 19.93 26.61 10.20
CA LEU A 93 20.06 26.16 8.80
C LEU A 93 20.34 24.66 8.72
N ARG A 94 21.19 24.16 9.63
CA ARG A 94 21.49 22.74 9.71
C ARG A 94 20.26 21.91 10.05
N ARG A 95 19.43 22.35 10.99
CA ARG A 95 18.16 21.68 11.32
C ARG A 95 17.23 21.66 10.12
N GLU A 96 17.05 22.77 9.42
CA GLU A 96 16.17 22.84 8.25
C GLU A 96 16.63 21.94 7.10
N VAL A 97 17.95 21.92 6.79
CA VAL A 97 18.50 20.97 5.80
C VAL A 97 18.33 19.52 6.25
N ILE A 98 18.49 19.23 7.55
CA ILE A 98 18.23 17.89 8.10
C ILE A 98 16.76 17.50 7.94
N GLU A 99 15.82 18.41 8.19
CA GLU A 99 14.38 18.16 7.98
C GLU A 99 14.08 17.87 6.49
N LEU A 100 14.64 18.63 5.55
CA LEU A 100 14.51 18.32 4.12
C LEU A 100 15.14 16.97 3.75
N LYS A 101 16.30 16.64 4.35
CA LYS A 101 16.99 15.37 4.14
C LYS A 101 16.25 14.18 4.73
N ARG A 102 15.33 14.38 5.69
CA ARG A 102 14.45 13.33 6.22
C ARG A 102 13.41 12.85 5.20
N GLY A 103 13.39 13.39 3.97
CA GLY A 103 12.62 12.85 2.87
C GLY A 103 11.30 13.56 2.65
N VAL A 104 10.28 12.80 2.23
CA VAL A 104 8.92 13.29 1.95
C VAL A 104 8.32 14.07 3.12
N ASN A 105 8.64 13.67 4.35
CA ASN A 105 8.14 14.34 5.57
C ASN A 105 8.66 15.78 5.73
N GLY A 106 9.78 16.14 5.08
CA GLY A 106 10.28 17.50 5.02
C GLY A 106 9.53 18.39 4.03
N ILE A 107 8.74 17.81 3.11
CA ILE A 107 7.92 18.50 2.13
C ILE A 107 6.45 18.36 2.57
N THR A 108 6.01 19.24 3.46
CA THR A 108 4.66 19.18 4.03
C THR A 108 3.58 19.44 2.97
N GLU A 109 3.71 20.54 2.23
CA GLU A 109 2.77 20.98 1.20
C GLU A 109 3.54 21.39 -0.07
N ILE A 110 3.10 20.91 -1.23
CA ILE A 110 3.76 21.24 -2.51
C ILE A 110 3.58 22.70 -2.87
N GLU A 111 2.47 23.33 -2.46
CA GLU A 111 2.20 24.73 -2.77
C GLU A 111 3.17 25.70 -2.08
N ILE A 112 3.50 25.43 -0.81
CA ILE A 112 4.38 26.29 0.01
C ILE A 112 5.83 25.79 -0.02
N GLY A 113 6.03 24.50 -0.29
CA GLY A 113 7.33 23.85 -0.22
C GLY A 113 8.36 24.40 -1.21
N ALA A 114 7.93 24.86 -2.39
CA ALA A 114 8.83 25.47 -3.37
C ALA A 114 9.50 26.72 -2.78
N ASP A 115 8.69 27.62 -2.22
CA ASP A 115 9.17 28.88 -1.64
C ASP A 115 10.06 28.62 -0.41
N GLN A 116 9.73 27.63 0.42
CA GLN A 116 10.56 27.23 1.57
C GLN A 116 11.93 26.74 1.14
N VAL A 117 12.00 25.87 0.12
CA VAL A 117 13.28 25.36 -0.39
C VAL A 117 14.07 26.49 -1.05
N ILE A 118 13.42 27.38 -1.81
CA ILE A 118 14.07 28.53 -2.46
C ILE A 118 14.61 29.53 -1.41
N ASP A 119 13.85 29.80 -0.35
CA ASP A 119 14.28 30.64 0.77
C ASP A 119 15.50 30.03 1.48
N LEU A 120 15.46 28.72 1.75
CA LEU A 120 16.60 28.01 2.32
C LEU A 120 17.84 28.09 1.42
N ILE A 121 17.69 27.88 0.11
CA ILE A 121 18.78 28.05 -0.86
C ILE A 121 19.34 29.47 -0.78
N THR A 122 18.48 30.49 -0.69
CA THR A 122 18.89 31.90 -0.61
C THR A 122 19.69 32.18 0.67
N ARG A 123 19.22 31.71 1.84
CA ARG A 123 19.95 31.87 3.10
C ARG A 123 21.28 31.11 3.12
N VAL A 124 21.32 29.92 2.51
CA VAL A 124 22.56 29.14 2.38
C VAL A 124 23.55 29.80 1.39
N GLU A 125 23.05 30.37 0.29
CA GLU A 125 23.83 31.14 -0.69
C GLU A 125 24.45 32.39 -0.04
N GLU A 126 23.66 33.18 0.70
CA GLU A 126 24.14 34.37 1.43
C GLU A 126 25.24 33.98 2.42
N ALA A 127 25.02 32.92 3.22
CA ALA A 127 26.01 32.43 4.17
C ALA A 127 27.31 31.94 3.50
N PHE A 128 27.21 31.37 2.29
CA PHE A 128 28.37 30.96 1.51
C PHE A 128 29.20 32.18 1.07
N TYR A 129 28.56 33.24 0.57
CA TYR A 129 29.25 34.47 0.18
C TYR A 129 29.88 35.22 1.36
N ASP A 130 29.22 35.27 2.52
CA ASP A 130 29.79 35.84 3.74
C ASP A 130 31.07 35.11 4.18
N THR A 131 31.09 33.79 4.03
CA THR A 131 32.26 32.96 4.34
C THR A 131 33.42 33.23 3.38
N ILE A 132 33.14 33.53 2.11
CA ILE A 132 34.17 33.91 1.13
C ILE A 132 34.70 35.32 1.41
N ALA A 133 33.82 36.25 1.77
CA ALA A 133 34.19 37.65 2.01
C ALA A 133 35.04 37.86 3.27
N SER A 134 34.89 37.00 4.27
CA SER A 134 35.53 37.12 5.59
C SER A 134 36.99 36.62 5.67
N ASP A 135 37.49 35.83 4.71
CA ASP A 135 38.88 35.32 4.74
C ASP A 135 39.57 35.37 3.35
N PRO A 136 40.06 36.56 2.93
CA PRO A 136 40.70 36.76 1.61
C PRO A 136 42.08 36.12 1.45
N ASN A 137 42.71 35.57 2.51
CA ASN A 137 44.10 35.10 2.50
C ASN A 137 44.30 33.60 2.82
N LYS A 138 43.24 32.82 3.08
CA LYS A 138 43.29 31.35 3.20
C LYS A 138 43.10 30.66 1.83
N PRO A 139 43.31 29.33 1.70
CA PRO A 139 43.07 28.60 0.44
C PRO A 139 41.56 28.47 0.14
N THR A 140 40.90 29.61 -0.06
CA THR A 140 39.50 29.77 -0.47
C THR A 140 39.27 29.20 -1.89
N SER A 141 40.32 29.00 -2.68
CA SER A 141 40.21 28.51 -4.06
C SER A 141 39.69 27.08 -4.16
N LYS A 142 40.20 26.11 -3.38
CA LYS A 142 39.83 24.69 -3.54
C LYS A 142 38.39 24.40 -3.14
N ARG A 143 37.87 25.09 -2.12
CA ARG A 143 36.48 24.92 -1.64
C ARG A 143 35.49 25.51 -2.64
N VAL A 144 35.72 26.76 -3.05
CA VAL A 144 34.90 27.41 -4.09
C VAL A 144 34.95 26.61 -5.39
N GLN A 145 36.12 26.07 -5.74
CA GLN A 145 36.29 25.22 -6.91
C GLN A 145 35.55 23.88 -6.78
N ARG A 146 35.51 23.26 -5.59
CA ARG A 146 34.67 22.08 -5.31
C ARG A 146 33.19 22.38 -5.49
N ILE A 147 32.69 23.47 -4.90
CA ILE A 147 31.29 23.88 -5.06
C ILE A 147 30.97 24.18 -6.54
N LYS A 148 31.89 24.82 -7.26
CA LYS A 148 31.75 25.03 -8.70
C LYS A 148 31.62 23.71 -9.46
N TYR A 149 32.44 22.70 -9.16
CA TYR A 149 32.31 21.38 -9.79
C TYR A 149 30.97 20.69 -9.48
N ILE A 150 30.49 20.79 -8.24
CA ILE A 150 29.18 20.22 -7.87
C ILE A 150 28.06 20.94 -8.62
N LEU A 151 28.10 22.27 -8.71
CA LEU A 151 27.12 23.04 -9.47
C LEU A 151 27.17 22.74 -10.97
N GLN A 152 28.37 22.54 -11.54
CA GLN A 152 28.55 22.11 -12.92
C GLN A 152 27.94 20.73 -13.19
N ASP A 153 28.06 19.80 -12.24
CA ASP A 153 27.48 18.46 -12.31
C ASP A 153 25.94 18.51 -12.25
N ILE A 154 25.38 19.22 -11.26
CA ILE A 154 23.93 19.38 -11.09
C ILE A 154 23.29 20.08 -12.31
N LEU A 155 23.95 21.10 -12.85
CA LEU A 155 23.44 21.89 -13.97
C LEU A 155 23.86 21.35 -15.34
N ASN A 156 24.68 20.29 -15.38
CA ASN A 156 25.24 19.69 -16.59
C ASN A 156 25.83 20.73 -17.57
N THR A 157 26.73 21.59 -17.08
CA THR A 157 27.30 22.70 -17.87
C THR A 157 28.76 22.98 -17.55
N GLU A 158 29.54 23.43 -18.54
CA GLU A 158 31.00 23.57 -18.46
C GLU A 158 31.45 24.95 -17.95
N GLU A 159 30.68 26.01 -18.15
CA GLU A 159 31.00 27.38 -17.71
C GLU A 159 29.93 27.93 -16.77
N LEU A 160 30.33 28.27 -15.55
CA LEU A 160 29.43 28.84 -14.56
C LEU A 160 30.10 29.97 -13.76
N ASP A 161 29.40 31.09 -13.74
CA ASP A 161 29.40 32.02 -12.62
C ASP A 161 28.59 31.40 -11.47
N VAL A 162 29.12 31.45 -10.24
CA VAL A 162 28.50 30.79 -9.08
C VAL A 162 27.14 31.42 -8.74
N LYS A 163 27.01 32.74 -8.92
CA LYS A 163 25.76 33.45 -8.63
C LYS A 163 24.67 33.07 -9.64
N GLU A 164 25.03 33.03 -10.91
CA GLU A 164 24.14 32.52 -11.97
C GLU A 164 23.75 31.06 -11.72
N SER A 165 24.66 30.24 -11.18
CA SER A 165 24.38 28.83 -10.85
C SER A 165 23.28 28.71 -9.80
N PHE A 166 23.34 29.49 -8.71
CA PHE A 166 22.32 29.46 -7.67
C PHE A 166 20.95 29.93 -8.18
N LEU A 167 20.91 30.89 -9.12
CA LEU A 167 19.68 31.27 -9.79
C LEU A 167 19.08 30.10 -10.59
N LYS A 168 19.89 29.41 -11.39
CA LYS A 168 19.44 28.22 -12.15
C LYS A 168 18.98 27.08 -11.25
N VAL A 169 19.64 26.85 -10.11
CA VAL A 169 19.21 25.86 -9.12
C VAL A 169 17.82 26.21 -8.56
N LYS A 170 17.56 27.49 -8.24
CA LYS A 170 16.23 27.94 -7.78
C LYS A 170 15.16 27.76 -8.87
N GLU A 171 15.51 28.00 -10.14
CA GLU A 171 14.62 27.74 -11.28
C GLU A 171 14.28 26.25 -11.41
N ILE A 172 15.26 25.36 -11.32
CA ILE A 172 15.03 23.90 -11.32
C ILE A 172 14.09 23.51 -10.19
N VAL A 173 14.32 23.99 -8.96
CA VAL A 173 13.41 23.71 -7.84
C VAL A 173 11.99 24.13 -8.19
N LYS A 174 11.80 25.37 -8.66
CA LYS A 174 10.48 25.89 -9.04
C LYS A 174 9.81 25.04 -10.13
N GLU A 175 10.55 24.63 -11.16
CA GLU A 175 10.04 23.78 -12.23
C GLU A 175 9.63 22.39 -11.71
N ARG A 176 10.46 21.75 -10.86
CA ARG A 176 10.15 20.43 -10.29
C ARG A 176 8.90 20.46 -9.40
N PHE A 177 8.74 21.50 -8.58
CA PHE A 177 7.54 21.68 -7.77
C PHE A 177 6.30 21.96 -8.64
N ALA A 178 6.44 22.76 -9.71
CA ALA A 178 5.34 23.01 -10.65
C ALA A 178 4.90 21.73 -11.37
N GLN A 179 5.85 20.91 -11.83
CA GLN A 179 5.57 19.59 -12.42
C GLN A 179 4.88 18.66 -11.42
N ALA A 180 5.36 18.61 -10.17
CA ALA A 180 4.72 17.80 -9.12
C ALA A 180 3.28 18.25 -8.83
N LYS A 181 3.03 19.57 -8.80
CA LYS A 181 1.68 20.12 -8.63
C LYS A 181 0.76 19.73 -9.79
N GLU A 182 1.22 19.87 -11.03
CA GLU A 182 0.48 19.49 -12.23
C GLU A 182 0.12 17.99 -12.22
N ILE A 183 1.06 17.12 -11.83
CA ILE A 183 0.81 15.68 -11.71
C ILE A 183 -0.25 15.38 -10.64
N ILE A 184 -0.25 16.08 -9.49
CA ILE A 184 -1.27 15.88 -8.45
C ILE A 184 -2.65 16.34 -8.91
N GLU A 185 -2.73 17.45 -9.63
CA GLU A 185 -3.99 18.00 -10.12
C GLU A 185 -4.59 17.15 -11.25
N LEU A 186 -3.76 16.75 -12.22
CA LEU A 186 -4.20 15.96 -13.38
C LEU A 186 -4.39 14.48 -13.05
N ARG A 187 -3.65 13.95 -12.08
CA ARG A 187 -3.61 12.53 -11.68
C ARG A 187 -3.41 11.56 -12.86
N PRO A 188 -2.36 11.72 -13.69
CA PRO A 188 -2.15 10.84 -14.83
C PRO A 188 -2.08 9.36 -14.43
N THR A 189 -2.74 8.51 -15.23
CA THR A 189 -2.75 7.04 -15.09
C THR A 189 -1.34 6.46 -15.20
N ALA A 190 -0.42 7.17 -15.85
CA ALA A 190 0.99 6.81 -15.96
C ALA A 190 1.65 6.53 -14.59
N VAL A 191 1.30 7.29 -13.54
CA VAL A 191 1.82 7.05 -12.19
C VAL A 191 1.41 5.67 -11.68
N PHE A 192 0.16 5.26 -11.92
CA PHE A 192 -0.32 3.93 -11.54
C PHE A 192 0.30 2.82 -12.38
N THR A 193 0.46 3.01 -13.69
CA THR A 193 1.09 1.98 -14.53
C THR A 193 2.56 1.77 -14.15
N SER A 194 3.30 2.83 -13.81
CA SER A 194 4.66 2.71 -13.30
C SER A 194 4.73 1.96 -11.96
N GLU A 195 3.76 2.19 -11.06
CA GLU A 195 3.66 1.39 -9.83
C GLU A 195 3.40 -0.10 -10.13
N LEU A 196 2.54 -0.41 -11.10
CA LEU A 196 2.29 -1.80 -11.52
C LEU A 196 3.53 -2.46 -12.12
N GLU A 197 4.30 -1.74 -12.94
CA GLU A 197 5.54 -2.25 -13.56
C GLU A 197 6.60 -2.60 -12.52
N ASN A 198 6.71 -1.81 -11.45
CA ASN A 198 7.61 -2.09 -10.34
C ASN A 198 7.25 -3.39 -9.60
N VAL A 199 5.96 -3.69 -9.51
CA VAL A 199 5.42 -4.87 -8.80
C VAL A 199 5.46 -6.13 -9.67
N PHE A 200 5.13 -5.99 -10.95
CA PHE A 200 5.03 -7.10 -11.90
C PHE A 200 6.25 -7.11 -12.81
N SER A 201 7.43 -7.31 -12.23
CA SER A 201 8.74 -7.19 -12.90
C SER A 201 8.95 -8.17 -14.06
N GLU A 202 8.20 -9.28 -14.08
CA GLU A 202 8.21 -10.30 -15.13
C GLU A 202 6.83 -10.38 -15.80
N GLY A 203 6.70 -9.73 -16.95
CA GLY A 203 5.56 -9.87 -17.87
C GLY A 203 4.86 -8.56 -18.23
N ASP A 204 4.06 -8.62 -19.30
CA ASP A 204 3.27 -7.48 -19.74
C ASP A 204 2.15 -7.16 -18.74
N LEU A 205 1.82 -5.87 -18.62
CA LEU A 205 0.61 -5.41 -17.97
C LEU A 205 -0.65 -6.02 -18.64
N PRO A 206 -1.79 -6.08 -17.92
CA PRO A 206 -3.05 -6.51 -18.51
C PRO A 206 -3.33 -5.77 -19.83
N LYS A 207 -3.83 -6.48 -20.85
CA LYS A 207 -4.30 -5.81 -22.09
C LYS A 207 -5.46 -4.85 -21.79
N LYS A 208 -6.30 -5.22 -20.83
CA LYS A 208 -7.36 -4.38 -20.29
C LYS A 208 -7.39 -4.53 -18.79
N PHE A 209 -7.34 -3.40 -18.10
CA PHE A 209 -7.68 -3.28 -16.69
C PHE A 209 -8.52 -2.03 -16.54
N GLU A 210 -9.78 -2.21 -16.18
CA GLU A 210 -10.75 -1.14 -15.99
C GLU A 210 -11.52 -1.37 -14.70
N VAL A 211 -11.57 -0.36 -13.85
CA VAL A 211 -12.38 -0.38 -12.63
C VAL A 211 -13.33 0.79 -12.68
N GLN A 212 -14.62 0.49 -12.56
CA GLN A 212 -15.70 1.47 -12.58
C GLN A 212 -16.32 1.58 -11.20
N GLU A 213 -16.75 2.77 -10.82
CA GLU A 213 -17.57 3.05 -9.65
C GLU A 213 -18.82 3.80 -10.09
N TYR A 214 -20.00 3.29 -9.71
CA TYR A 214 -21.28 3.81 -10.20
C TYR A 214 -21.37 3.95 -11.73
N GLY A 215 -20.65 3.08 -12.46
CA GLY A 215 -20.59 3.07 -13.92
C GLY A 215 -19.55 4.03 -14.52
N ASP A 216 -18.95 4.91 -13.72
CA ASP A 216 -17.90 5.81 -14.16
C ASP A 216 -16.50 5.19 -13.95
N PRO A 217 -15.61 5.19 -14.96
CA PRO A 217 -14.29 4.59 -14.83
C PRO A 217 -13.40 5.33 -13.82
N ILE A 218 -12.99 4.66 -12.75
CA ILE A 218 -11.92 5.11 -11.85
C ILE A 218 -10.57 5.06 -12.59
N VAL A 219 -10.28 3.89 -13.15
CA VAL A 219 -9.08 3.63 -13.96
C VAL A 219 -9.48 2.86 -15.21
N SER A 220 -8.82 3.19 -16.30
CA SER A 220 -8.72 2.35 -17.49
C SER A 220 -7.31 2.58 -18.04
N LEU A 221 -6.62 1.53 -18.49
CA LEU A 221 -5.26 1.69 -19.04
C LEU A 221 -5.21 2.60 -20.27
N ASN A 222 -6.35 2.86 -20.90
CA ASN A 222 -6.47 3.78 -22.03
C ASN A 222 -6.93 5.20 -21.62
N LYS A 223 -7.26 5.42 -20.35
CA LYS A 223 -7.71 6.72 -19.83
C LYS A 223 -6.49 7.51 -19.36
N GLU A 224 -6.44 8.80 -19.71
CA GLU A 224 -5.30 9.67 -19.37
C GLU A 224 -5.12 9.84 -17.86
N ASN A 225 -6.21 9.98 -17.11
CA ASN A 225 -6.21 10.36 -15.70
C ASN A 225 -7.00 9.41 -14.80
N LEU A 226 -6.52 9.20 -13.57
CA LEU A 226 -7.21 8.46 -12.51
C LEU A 226 -8.28 9.32 -11.86
N SER A 227 -9.47 8.77 -11.65
CA SER A 227 -10.48 9.42 -10.81
C SER A 227 -10.27 9.11 -9.33
N ILE A 228 -10.85 9.95 -8.47
CA ILE A 228 -10.87 9.76 -7.02
C ILE A 228 -12.09 8.91 -6.64
N PRO A 229 -11.90 7.69 -6.10
CA PRO A 229 -12.97 6.80 -5.70
C PRO A 229 -13.64 7.30 -4.41
N TYR A 230 -14.95 7.10 -4.33
CA TYR A 230 -15.76 7.44 -3.17
C TYR A 230 -16.01 6.23 -2.25
N ASN A 231 -16.19 5.02 -2.79
CA ASN A 231 -16.54 3.82 -2.03
C ASN A 231 -15.37 3.13 -1.36
N ILE A 232 -14.17 3.28 -1.89
CA ILE A 232 -12.94 2.69 -1.34
C ILE A 232 -11.88 3.76 -1.29
N GLN A 233 -11.48 4.12 -0.07
CA GLN A 233 -10.41 5.07 0.20
C GLN A 233 -9.17 4.40 0.80
N LYS A 234 -9.31 3.16 1.30
CA LYS A 234 -8.23 2.37 1.88
C LYS A 234 -8.35 0.92 1.43
N ALA A 235 -7.22 0.32 1.03
CA ALA A 235 -7.15 -1.12 0.77
C ALA A 235 -6.17 -1.78 1.75
N ILE A 236 -6.55 -2.93 2.29
CA ILE A 236 -5.73 -3.76 3.16
C ILE A 236 -5.60 -5.12 2.48
N TYR A 237 -4.36 -5.62 2.33
CA TYR A 237 -4.09 -6.90 1.69
C TYR A 237 -3.46 -7.87 2.69
N ILE A 238 -4.07 -9.04 2.84
CA ILE A 238 -3.64 -10.11 3.74
C ILE A 238 -3.50 -11.38 2.90
N ASP A 239 -2.27 -11.81 2.64
CA ASP A 239 -1.97 -13.05 1.89
C ASP A 239 -1.43 -14.16 2.78
N SER A 240 -0.79 -13.81 3.90
CA SER A 240 -0.30 -14.77 4.87
C SER A 240 -0.08 -14.13 6.24
N PRO A 241 -0.44 -14.83 7.34
CA PRO A 241 -0.11 -14.38 8.70
C PRO A 241 1.40 -14.47 9.01
N MET A 242 2.24 -14.94 8.07
CA MET A 242 3.69 -15.00 8.22
C MET A 242 4.37 -13.63 8.20
N MET A 243 3.66 -12.55 7.88
CA MET A 243 4.17 -11.17 7.94
C MET A 243 4.90 -10.83 9.25
N PHE A 244 4.47 -11.40 10.39
CA PHE A 244 5.10 -11.15 11.69
C PHE A 244 6.52 -11.72 11.81
N HIS A 245 6.96 -12.61 10.91
CA HIS A 245 8.29 -13.25 10.94
C HIS A 245 9.29 -12.54 10.04
N ALA A 246 8.85 -11.55 9.27
CA ALA A 246 9.65 -10.92 8.25
C ALA A 246 10.19 -9.58 8.76
N GLU A 247 11.25 -9.62 9.58
CA GLU A 247 11.97 -8.41 10.01
C GLU A 247 12.48 -7.56 8.82
N THR A 248 12.64 -8.18 7.65
CA THR A 248 13.02 -7.51 6.40
C THR A 248 12.39 -8.21 5.19
N SER A 249 11.06 -8.20 5.05
CA SER A 249 10.50 -8.54 3.75
C SER A 249 10.68 -7.39 2.78
N HIS A 250 11.19 -7.63 1.57
CA HIS A 250 11.00 -6.73 0.43
C HIS A 250 9.53 -6.68 -0.05
N ASN A 251 8.58 -7.02 0.83
CA ASN A 251 7.20 -7.22 0.49
C ASN A 251 6.38 -6.00 0.91
N ILE A 252 6.15 -5.13 -0.08
CA ILE A 252 5.55 -3.80 0.08
C ILE A 252 4.22 -3.83 0.86
N HIS A 253 3.36 -4.84 0.62
CA HIS A 253 2.07 -4.90 1.29
C HIS A 253 2.15 -5.38 2.75
N TRP A 254 3.21 -6.09 3.14
CA TRP A 254 3.46 -6.42 4.54
C TRP A 254 3.90 -5.18 5.30
N ASP A 255 4.80 -4.38 4.74
CA ASP A 255 5.22 -3.11 5.35
C ASP A 255 4.02 -2.16 5.56
N ASP A 256 3.14 -2.08 4.56
CA ASP A 256 1.93 -1.26 4.66
C ASP A 256 0.97 -1.78 5.73
N LEU A 257 0.76 -3.10 5.81
CA LEU A 257 -0.09 -3.69 6.85
C LEU A 257 0.50 -3.49 8.24
N THR A 258 1.81 -3.69 8.42
CA THR A 258 2.50 -3.44 9.71
C THR A 258 2.32 -2.00 10.17
N LYS A 259 2.52 -1.01 9.28
CA LYS A 259 2.27 0.41 9.59
C LYS A 259 0.84 0.65 10.05
N VAL A 260 -0.14 0.03 9.39
CA VAL A 260 -1.55 0.14 9.78
C VAL A 260 -1.80 -0.51 11.14
N LEU A 261 -1.18 -1.66 11.43
CA LEU A 261 -1.33 -2.36 12.73
C LEU A 261 -0.69 -1.59 13.89
N GLU A 262 0.36 -0.81 13.62
CA GLU A 262 1.03 0.07 14.59
C GLU A 262 0.25 1.36 14.88
N GLU A 263 -0.76 1.71 14.07
CA GLU A 263 -1.64 2.85 14.33
C GLU A 263 -2.28 2.67 15.71
N ARG A 264 -2.12 3.69 16.58
CA ARG A 264 -2.75 3.68 17.89
C ARG A 264 -4.22 4.08 17.75
N GLY A 265 -5.10 3.26 18.28
CA GLY A 265 -6.49 3.61 18.54
C GLY A 265 -7.01 2.85 19.74
N ASP A 266 -8.04 3.41 20.39
CA ASP A 266 -8.70 2.83 21.55
C ASP A 266 -10.18 2.60 21.25
N ASN A 267 -10.44 1.88 20.16
CA ASN A 267 -11.80 1.51 19.79
C ASN A 267 -12.15 0.17 20.42
N ASN A 268 -13.05 0.22 21.40
CA ASN A 268 -13.63 -1.00 21.93
C ASN A 268 -14.72 -1.51 20.97
N HIS A 269 -14.35 -2.41 20.07
CA HIS A 269 -15.26 -2.97 19.09
C HIS A 269 -15.82 -4.33 19.55
N ASN A 270 -17.13 -4.53 19.51
CA ASN A 270 -17.78 -5.79 19.93
C ASN A 270 -17.20 -7.01 19.17
N ILE A 271 -16.96 -6.86 17.85
CA ILE A 271 -16.30 -7.92 17.06
C ILE A 271 -14.90 -8.26 17.58
N ALA A 272 -14.11 -7.27 18.03
CA ALA A 272 -12.80 -7.52 18.62
C ALA A 272 -12.91 -8.25 19.97
N GLU A 273 -13.95 -7.97 20.76
CA GLU A 273 -14.25 -8.72 21.99
C GLU A 273 -14.66 -10.17 21.69
N ILE A 274 -15.46 -10.42 20.64
CA ILE A 274 -15.83 -11.78 20.21
C ILE A 274 -14.58 -12.56 19.81
N ILE A 275 -13.69 -11.97 19.01
CA ILE A 275 -12.40 -12.57 18.67
C ILE A 275 -11.66 -12.93 19.96
N SER A 276 -11.51 -11.96 20.87
CA SER A 276 -10.75 -12.12 22.11
C SER A 276 -11.30 -13.23 23.01
N LYS A 277 -12.61 -13.19 23.31
CA LYS A 277 -13.23 -13.99 24.36
C LYS A 277 -13.73 -15.35 23.86
N GLU A 278 -14.25 -15.41 22.64
CA GLU A 278 -14.89 -16.61 22.09
C GLU A 278 -13.93 -17.44 21.23
N ILE A 279 -13.10 -16.78 20.41
CA ILE A 279 -12.31 -17.47 19.38
C ILE A 279 -10.89 -17.80 19.87
N ILE A 280 -10.06 -16.79 20.12
CA ILE A 280 -8.64 -16.98 20.47
C ILE A 280 -8.39 -17.09 21.98
N LYS A 281 -9.38 -16.75 22.81
CA LYS A 281 -9.30 -16.79 24.29
C LYS A 281 -8.08 -16.03 24.84
N GLY A 282 -7.84 -14.85 24.28
CA GLY A 282 -6.76 -13.96 24.64
C GLY A 282 -6.87 -12.63 23.92
N ASP A 283 -5.98 -11.70 24.24
CA ASP A 283 -6.02 -10.35 23.72
C ASP A 283 -4.64 -9.91 23.24
N ILE A 284 -4.61 -9.15 22.14
CA ILE A 284 -3.37 -8.60 21.61
C ILE A 284 -3.15 -7.21 22.19
N LEU A 285 -1.92 -7.00 22.66
CA LEU A 285 -1.41 -5.76 23.21
C LEU A 285 -0.13 -5.37 22.45
N THR A 286 0.17 -4.07 22.44
CA THR A 286 1.38 -3.51 21.84
C THR A 286 2.27 -3.02 22.97
N GLU A 287 3.52 -3.47 23.04
CA GLU A 287 4.50 -2.95 23.99
C GLU A 287 4.95 -1.54 23.57
N GLU A 288 5.06 -0.62 24.53
CA GLU A 288 5.22 0.82 24.24
C GLU A 288 6.60 1.22 23.71
N SER A 289 7.58 0.31 23.66
CA SER A 289 8.99 0.70 23.69
C SER A 289 9.79 0.68 22.38
N THR A 290 9.37 0.06 21.27
CA THR A 290 10.34 -0.14 20.16
C THR A 290 9.83 -0.38 18.73
N TYR A 291 8.84 0.36 18.18
CA TYR A 291 8.41 0.34 16.75
C TYR A 291 8.90 -0.85 15.87
N SER A 292 8.56 -2.09 16.26
CA SER A 292 9.04 -3.33 15.64
C SER A 292 7.95 -4.40 15.71
N PRO A 293 7.86 -5.34 14.73
CA PRO A 293 6.94 -6.49 14.80
C PRO A 293 7.08 -7.35 16.07
N GLU A 294 8.22 -7.25 16.76
CA GLU A 294 8.46 -7.88 18.06
C GLU A 294 7.60 -7.28 19.21
N ASP A 295 7.00 -6.10 19.02
CA ASP A 295 6.24 -5.38 20.04
C ASP A 295 4.82 -5.92 20.25
N PHE A 296 4.33 -6.83 19.39
CA PHE A 296 3.00 -7.40 19.57
C PHE A 296 3.04 -8.61 20.51
N VAL A 297 2.31 -8.52 21.62
CA VAL A 297 2.18 -9.61 22.59
C VAL A 297 0.75 -10.14 22.65
N PHE A 298 0.64 -11.46 22.69
CA PHE A 298 -0.61 -12.16 22.92
C PHE A 298 -0.75 -12.54 24.39
N LYS A 299 -1.69 -11.90 25.07
CA LYS A 299 -2.05 -12.21 26.45
C LYS A 299 -3.24 -13.16 26.48
N ARG A 300 -2.99 -14.42 26.79
CA ARG A 300 -4.04 -15.43 26.92
C ARG A 300 -4.87 -15.17 28.18
N SER A 301 -6.12 -15.64 28.15
CA SER A 301 -7.11 -15.52 29.23
C SER A 301 -6.67 -16.08 30.59
N ASP A 302 -5.71 -17.01 30.64
CA ASP A 302 -5.10 -17.52 31.86
C ASP A 302 -3.97 -16.64 32.41
N GLY A 303 -3.69 -15.50 31.75
CA GLY A 303 -2.67 -14.55 32.12
C GLY A 303 -1.29 -14.82 31.51
N ALA A 304 -1.11 -15.94 30.78
CA ALA A 304 0.14 -16.22 30.08
C ALA A 304 0.35 -15.22 28.92
N VAL A 305 1.57 -14.71 28.78
CA VAL A 305 1.95 -13.74 27.75
C VAL A 305 2.95 -14.41 26.81
N PHE A 306 2.70 -14.28 25.51
CA PHE A 306 3.54 -14.82 24.45
C PHE A 306 3.85 -13.73 23.44
N ASN A 307 5.02 -13.76 22.83
CA ASN A 307 5.27 -12.94 21.65
C ASN A 307 4.33 -13.42 20.51
N LEU A 308 3.74 -12.49 19.75
CA LEU A 308 2.84 -12.84 18.64
C LEU A 308 3.57 -13.61 17.53
N ILE A 309 4.89 -13.47 17.40
CA ILE A 309 5.72 -14.26 16.49
C ILE A 309 5.68 -15.74 16.88
N ASP A 310 5.66 -16.07 18.17
CA ASP A 310 5.73 -17.45 18.66
C ASP A 310 4.39 -18.19 18.70
N VAL A 311 3.26 -17.51 18.45
CA VAL A 311 1.95 -18.16 18.51
C VAL A 311 1.59 -18.89 17.20
N ALA A 312 0.60 -19.77 17.26
CA ALA A 312 0.10 -20.49 16.09
C ALA A 312 -0.40 -19.52 15.01
N THR A 313 -0.17 -19.86 13.74
CA THR A 313 -0.56 -19.06 12.57
C THR A 313 -2.03 -18.68 12.53
N GLY A 314 -2.93 -19.58 12.95
CA GLY A 314 -4.34 -19.23 13.02
C GLY A 314 -4.68 -18.17 14.08
N ILE A 315 -3.95 -18.12 15.20
CA ILE A 315 -4.11 -17.03 16.17
C ILE A 315 -3.65 -15.72 15.52
N LYS A 316 -2.52 -15.72 14.81
CA LYS A 316 -2.01 -14.55 14.08
C LYS A 316 -3.03 -13.98 13.10
N SER A 317 -3.75 -14.81 12.34
CA SER A 317 -4.80 -14.35 11.42
C SER A 317 -5.92 -13.59 12.14
N PHE A 318 -6.38 -14.10 13.29
CA PHE A 318 -7.38 -13.39 14.10
C PHE A 318 -6.80 -12.15 14.81
N SER A 319 -5.52 -12.19 15.18
CA SER A 319 -4.82 -11.05 15.77
C SER A 319 -4.77 -9.85 14.84
N ILE A 320 -4.52 -10.07 13.55
CA ILE A 320 -4.56 -9.01 12.52
C ILE A 320 -5.92 -8.34 12.53
N LEU A 321 -7.02 -9.12 12.44
CA LEU A 321 -8.37 -8.57 12.46
C LEU A 321 -8.67 -7.84 13.78
N GLN A 322 -8.22 -8.38 14.91
CA GLN A 322 -8.43 -7.77 16.22
C GLN A 322 -7.73 -6.41 16.34
N LEU A 323 -6.46 -6.32 15.92
CA LEU A 323 -5.69 -5.08 15.92
C LEU A 323 -6.32 -4.03 15.02
N LEU A 324 -6.66 -4.40 13.78
CA LEU A 324 -7.31 -3.51 12.81
C LEU A 324 -8.68 -2.98 13.28
N LEU A 325 -9.36 -3.71 14.17
CA LEU A 325 -10.60 -3.25 14.81
C LEU A 325 -10.32 -2.31 15.97
N LYS A 326 -9.32 -2.63 16.82
CA LYS A 326 -8.95 -1.83 17.98
C LYS A 326 -8.41 -0.46 17.60
N ASN A 327 -7.61 -0.39 16.54
CA ASN A 327 -7.05 0.88 16.09
C ASN A 327 -8.03 1.71 15.23
N GLY A 328 -9.18 1.14 14.82
CA GLY A 328 -10.15 1.83 13.97
C GLY A 328 -9.74 1.99 12.51
N SER A 329 -8.73 1.24 12.05
CA SER A 329 -8.21 1.35 10.69
C SER A 329 -9.17 0.82 9.61
N ILE A 330 -10.25 0.11 9.99
CA ILE A 330 -11.25 -0.42 9.07
C ILE A 330 -12.57 0.37 9.18
N THR A 331 -13.10 0.80 8.04
CA THR A 331 -14.36 1.56 7.89
C THR A 331 -15.20 1.02 6.73
N ASP A 332 -16.34 1.64 6.45
CA ASP A 332 -17.18 1.37 5.26
C ASP A 332 -16.50 1.74 3.93
N LYS A 333 -15.40 2.51 4.01
CA LYS A 333 -14.53 2.90 2.90
C LYS A 333 -13.28 2.03 2.76
N THR A 334 -13.23 0.90 3.48
CA THR A 334 -12.10 -0.05 3.42
C THR A 334 -12.44 -1.25 2.52
N LEU A 335 -11.54 -1.59 1.61
CA LEU A 335 -11.51 -2.87 0.90
C LEU A 335 -10.49 -3.80 1.56
N MET A 336 -10.96 -4.90 2.15
CA MET A 336 -10.11 -5.98 2.64
C MET A 336 -9.97 -7.07 1.59
N ILE A 337 -8.75 -7.24 1.10
CA ILE A 337 -8.38 -8.24 0.12
C ILE A 337 -7.67 -9.36 0.88
N ILE A 338 -8.24 -10.56 0.91
CA ILE A 338 -7.70 -11.68 1.68
C ILE A 338 -7.48 -12.86 0.73
N ASP A 339 -6.22 -13.23 0.55
CA ASP A 339 -5.82 -14.40 -0.21
C ASP A 339 -5.67 -15.60 0.73
N GLU A 340 -6.32 -16.70 0.36
CA GLU A 340 -6.33 -17.97 1.10
C GLU A 340 -6.63 -17.79 2.60
N PRO A 341 -7.76 -17.16 2.98
CA PRO A 341 -8.13 -16.95 4.38
C PRO A 341 -8.19 -18.25 5.19
N GLU A 342 -8.40 -19.40 4.54
CA GLU A 342 -8.37 -20.73 5.13
C GLU A 342 -6.96 -21.23 5.53
N SER A 343 -5.90 -20.61 5.01
CA SER A 343 -4.55 -21.16 5.06
C SER A 343 -4.07 -21.23 6.51
N ASN A 344 -3.64 -22.42 6.93
CA ASN A 344 -3.21 -22.73 8.30
C ASN A 344 -4.30 -22.56 9.39
N LEU A 345 -5.59 -22.52 9.03
CA LEU A 345 -6.69 -22.55 9.98
C LEU A 345 -7.21 -23.98 10.20
N HIS A 346 -7.49 -24.33 11.46
CA HIS A 346 -8.26 -25.52 11.78
C HIS A 346 -9.70 -25.37 11.20
N PRO A 347 -10.38 -26.44 10.76
CA PRO A 347 -11.70 -26.34 10.14
C PRO A 347 -12.73 -25.52 10.94
N GLN A 348 -12.73 -25.63 12.27
CA GLN A 348 -13.61 -24.80 13.12
C GLN A 348 -13.30 -23.30 13.00
N TRP A 349 -12.03 -22.94 12.87
CA TRP A 349 -11.60 -21.54 12.71
C TRP A 349 -11.88 -20.99 11.32
N ILE A 350 -11.95 -21.82 10.28
CA ILE A 350 -12.43 -21.39 8.95
C ILE A 350 -13.85 -20.84 9.07
N ILE A 351 -14.73 -21.53 9.82
CA ILE A 351 -16.11 -21.10 10.06
C ILE A 351 -16.15 -19.80 10.87
N GLU A 352 -15.38 -19.70 11.95
CA GLU A 352 -15.32 -18.47 12.75
C GLU A 352 -14.72 -17.30 11.97
N TYR A 353 -13.71 -17.52 11.12
CA TYR A 353 -13.14 -16.48 10.27
C TYR A 353 -14.16 -15.96 9.26
N ALA A 354 -14.90 -16.86 8.60
CA ALA A 354 -16.01 -16.50 7.74
C ALA A 354 -17.10 -15.71 8.50
N ARG A 355 -17.43 -16.13 9.73
CA ARG A 355 -18.37 -15.41 10.61
C ARG A 355 -17.91 -13.98 10.87
N ILE A 356 -16.64 -13.77 11.21
CA ILE A 356 -16.09 -12.44 11.44
C ILE A 356 -16.15 -11.58 10.16
N ILE A 357 -15.81 -12.12 8.99
CA ILE A 357 -15.93 -11.41 7.71
C ILE A 357 -17.37 -10.92 7.46
N VAL A 358 -18.36 -11.80 7.63
CA VAL A 358 -19.78 -11.45 7.45
C VAL A 358 -20.21 -10.37 8.44
N MET A 359 -19.78 -10.48 9.71
CA MET A 359 -20.06 -9.49 10.72
C MET A 359 -19.44 -8.12 10.40
N LEU A 360 -18.20 -8.09 9.92
CA LEU A 360 -17.51 -6.86 9.51
C LEU A 360 -18.23 -6.18 8.35
N ASN A 361 -18.61 -6.93 7.32
CA ASN A 361 -19.39 -6.38 6.22
C ASN A 361 -20.74 -5.83 6.71
N LYS A 362 -21.46 -6.60 7.53
CA LYS A 362 -22.81 -6.24 8.01
C LYS A 362 -22.83 -5.03 8.94
N GLN A 363 -21.89 -4.97 9.88
CA GLN A 363 -21.89 -3.95 10.94
C GLN A 363 -21.10 -2.69 10.58
N LEU A 364 -20.00 -2.84 9.84
CA LEU A 364 -19.09 -1.74 9.51
C LEU A 364 -19.13 -1.34 8.03
N GLY A 365 -19.79 -2.10 7.16
CA GLY A 365 -19.86 -1.79 5.72
C GLY A 365 -18.59 -2.11 4.94
N VAL A 366 -17.65 -2.84 5.55
CA VAL A 366 -16.36 -3.20 4.94
C VAL A 366 -16.59 -4.04 3.69
N LYS A 367 -15.87 -3.73 2.63
CA LYS A 367 -15.92 -4.49 1.38
C LYS A 367 -14.82 -5.55 1.41
N PHE A 368 -15.12 -6.74 0.89
CA PHE A 368 -14.19 -7.86 0.87
C PHE A 368 -13.98 -8.38 -0.55
N PHE A 369 -12.73 -8.68 -0.87
CA PHE A 369 -12.35 -9.50 -2.00
C PHE A 369 -11.59 -10.72 -1.45
N LEU A 370 -12.22 -11.89 -1.49
CA LEU A 370 -11.68 -13.13 -0.97
C LEU A 370 -11.24 -14.02 -2.12
N ALA A 371 -9.96 -14.35 -2.19
CA ALA A 371 -9.46 -15.36 -3.10
C ALA A 371 -9.27 -16.66 -2.32
N THR A 372 -9.99 -17.72 -2.66
CA THR A 372 -9.95 -18.99 -1.92
C THR A 372 -9.88 -20.18 -2.86
N HIS A 373 -9.31 -21.27 -2.38
CA HIS A 373 -9.40 -22.58 -3.03
C HIS A 373 -10.13 -23.60 -2.15
N ASN A 374 -10.78 -23.14 -1.08
CA ASN A 374 -11.37 -23.98 -0.05
C ASN A 374 -12.91 -23.96 -0.09
N PRO A 375 -13.56 -25.11 -0.35
CA PRO A 375 -15.02 -25.19 -0.39
C PRO A 375 -15.72 -24.90 0.94
N ASP A 376 -15.07 -25.18 2.08
CA ASP A 376 -15.63 -24.91 3.41
C ASP A 376 -15.70 -23.40 3.67
N MET A 377 -14.69 -22.63 3.27
CA MET A 377 -14.70 -21.17 3.35
C MET A 377 -15.84 -20.58 2.50
N VAL A 378 -15.98 -21.03 1.25
CA VAL A 378 -17.06 -20.61 0.35
C VAL A 378 -18.43 -20.93 0.95
N SER A 379 -18.61 -22.15 1.47
CA SER A 379 -19.84 -22.61 2.12
C SER A 379 -20.16 -21.77 3.35
N ALA A 380 -19.18 -21.54 4.21
CA ALA A 380 -19.33 -20.79 5.44
C ALA A 380 -19.80 -19.36 5.13
N ILE A 381 -19.13 -18.66 4.20
CA ILE A 381 -19.54 -17.30 3.79
C ILE A 381 -20.98 -17.29 3.28
N ARG A 382 -21.38 -18.23 2.41
CA ARG A 382 -22.74 -18.30 1.88
C ARG A 382 -23.79 -18.50 2.98
N TYR A 383 -23.67 -19.58 3.75
CA TYR A 383 -24.70 -19.97 4.71
C TYR A 383 -24.76 -19.04 5.92
N ILE A 384 -23.62 -18.49 6.37
CA ILE A 384 -23.61 -17.49 7.42
C ILE A 384 -24.25 -16.18 6.92
N SER A 385 -23.94 -15.74 5.70
CA SER A 385 -24.58 -14.55 5.13
C SER A 385 -26.09 -14.71 4.93
N GLU A 386 -26.54 -15.91 4.56
CA GLU A 386 -27.98 -16.23 4.49
C GLU A 386 -28.64 -16.13 5.87
N LYS A 387 -28.04 -16.77 6.88
CA LYS A 387 -28.52 -16.71 8.26
C LYS A 387 -28.57 -15.27 8.81
N GLU A 388 -27.60 -14.45 8.43
CA GLU A 388 -27.49 -13.05 8.86
C GLU A 388 -28.32 -12.07 8.00
N GLY A 389 -28.97 -12.54 6.92
CA GLY A 389 -29.80 -11.72 6.04
C GLY A 389 -29.02 -10.78 5.10
N THR A 390 -27.76 -11.10 4.80
CA THR A 390 -26.85 -10.27 3.98
C THR A 390 -26.44 -10.92 2.67
N LEU A 391 -27.06 -12.05 2.28
CA LEU A 391 -26.71 -12.81 1.08
C LEU A 391 -26.80 -11.99 -0.22
N GLU A 392 -27.65 -10.96 -0.29
CA GLU A 392 -27.74 -10.07 -1.47
C GLU A 392 -26.48 -9.21 -1.69
N LYS A 393 -25.63 -9.07 -0.66
CA LYS A 393 -24.36 -8.35 -0.73
C LYS A 393 -23.17 -9.29 -0.94
N VAL A 394 -23.42 -10.53 -1.34
CA VAL A 394 -22.38 -11.55 -1.51
C VAL A 394 -22.39 -12.07 -2.94
N ASN A 395 -21.24 -11.98 -3.61
CA ASN A 395 -21.06 -12.47 -4.97
C ASN A 395 -20.06 -13.61 -5.00
N PHE A 396 -20.37 -14.68 -5.74
CA PHE A 396 -19.47 -15.80 -5.97
C PHE A 396 -19.01 -15.85 -7.43
N TYR A 397 -17.72 -16.09 -7.61
CA TYR A 397 -17.07 -16.25 -8.91
C TYR A 397 -16.24 -17.52 -8.94
N LEU A 398 -16.23 -18.21 -10.07
CA LEU A 398 -15.39 -19.38 -10.31
C LEU A 398 -14.42 -19.08 -11.47
N ALA A 399 -13.14 -19.32 -11.22
CA ALA A 399 -12.11 -19.30 -12.27
C ALA A 399 -12.15 -20.63 -13.03
N GLU A 400 -12.85 -20.63 -14.16
CA GLU A 400 -13.02 -21.79 -15.03
C GLU A 400 -11.91 -21.85 -16.06
N LYS A 401 -11.27 -23.02 -16.17
CA LYS A 401 -10.18 -23.23 -17.12
C LYS A 401 -10.72 -23.20 -18.55
N THR A 402 -10.07 -22.45 -19.43
CA THR A 402 -10.40 -22.42 -20.86
C THR A 402 -9.82 -23.63 -21.59
N ASP A 403 -10.26 -23.86 -22.83
CA ASP A 403 -9.66 -24.87 -23.72
C ASP A 403 -8.16 -24.65 -23.94
N ASP A 404 -7.72 -23.38 -23.87
CA ASP A 404 -6.31 -23.02 -23.87
C ASP A 404 -5.66 -23.37 -22.52
N ASN A 405 -4.57 -24.14 -22.59
CA ASN A 405 -3.84 -24.59 -21.41
C ASN A 405 -3.37 -23.40 -20.56
N PHE A 406 -3.74 -23.40 -19.27
CA PHE A 406 -3.36 -22.44 -18.23
C PHE A 406 -4.03 -21.06 -18.28
N LYS A 407 -5.09 -20.88 -19.08
CA LYS A 407 -5.92 -19.67 -19.07
C LYS A 407 -7.27 -19.92 -18.40
N TYR A 408 -7.82 -18.89 -17.75
CA TYR A 408 -9.05 -18.98 -16.95
C TYR A 408 -10.00 -17.81 -17.21
N ASN A 409 -11.29 -18.10 -17.32
CA ASN A 409 -12.37 -17.12 -17.34
C ASN A 409 -13.05 -17.09 -15.96
N TYR A 410 -13.35 -15.90 -15.46
CA TYR A 410 -14.01 -15.73 -14.16
C TYR A 410 -15.50 -15.59 -14.37
N THR A 411 -16.23 -16.66 -14.09
CA THR A 411 -17.68 -16.77 -14.32
C THR A 411 -18.43 -16.37 -13.05
N TYR A 412 -19.41 -15.47 -13.19
CA TYR A 412 -20.30 -15.08 -12.09
C TYR A 412 -21.30 -16.20 -11.81
N LEU A 413 -21.36 -16.64 -10.56
CA LEU A 413 -22.24 -17.73 -10.13
C LEU A 413 -23.47 -17.26 -9.34
N GLY A 414 -23.61 -15.95 -9.11
CA GLY A 414 -24.68 -15.43 -8.25
C GLY A 414 -24.60 -16.03 -6.85
N LYS A 415 -25.59 -16.86 -6.51
CA LYS A 415 -25.71 -17.54 -5.20
C LYS A 415 -25.49 -19.06 -5.31
N GLU A 416 -25.26 -19.58 -6.50
CA GLU A 416 -25.09 -21.01 -6.77
C GLU A 416 -23.63 -21.40 -6.63
N ILE A 417 -23.26 -21.99 -5.48
CA ILE A 417 -21.87 -22.39 -5.23
C ILE A 417 -21.57 -23.83 -5.65
N ASP A 418 -22.56 -24.59 -6.13
CA ASP A 418 -22.41 -25.99 -6.55
C ASP A 418 -21.28 -26.22 -7.59
N PRO A 419 -21.13 -25.36 -8.63
CA PRO A 419 -20.04 -25.51 -9.61
C PRO A 419 -18.64 -25.42 -8.98
N ILE A 420 -18.50 -24.68 -7.88
CA ILE A 420 -17.24 -24.53 -7.16
C ILE A 420 -16.79 -25.89 -6.60
N PHE A 421 -17.68 -26.66 -5.97
CA PHE A 421 -17.34 -27.98 -5.44
C PHE A 421 -17.00 -28.97 -6.54
N ALA A 422 -17.68 -28.89 -7.69
CA ALA A 422 -17.35 -29.74 -8.84
C ALA A 422 -15.91 -29.50 -9.31
N SER A 423 -15.46 -28.25 -9.36
CA SER A 423 -14.07 -27.90 -9.71
C SER A 423 -13.04 -28.45 -8.72
N PHE A 424 -13.40 -28.62 -7.44
CA PHE A 424 -12.49 -29.13 -6.41
C PHE A 424 -12.53 -30.65 -6.24
N ASN A 425 -13.62 -31.30 -6.65
CA ASN A 425 -13.76 -32.76 -6.60
C ASN A 425 -12.79 -33.52 -7.52
N ILE A 426 -12.04 -32.82 -8.38
CA ILE A 426 -10.90 -33.38 -9.12
C ILE A 426 -9.89 -34.05 -8.18
N ALA A 427 -9.76 -33.59 -6.93
CA ALA A 427 -8.93 -34.24 -5.92
C ALA A 427 -9.47 -35.62 -5.52
N LEU A 428 -10.79 -35.80 -5.38
CA LEU A 428 -11.42 -37.10 -5.09
C LEU A 428 -11.28 -38.06 -6.28
N GLU A 429 -11.40 -37.55 -7.51
CA GLU A 429 -11.11 -38.35 -8.71
C GLU A 429 -9.64 -38.79 -8.77
N ARG A 430 -8.71 -37.93 -8.34
CA ARG A 430 -7.28 -38.30 -8.19
C ARG A 430 -7.08 -39.31 -7.07
N ILE A 431 -7.73 -39.14 -5.92
CA ILE A 431 -7.67 -40.12 -4.82
C ILE A 431 -8.18 -41.48 -5.31
N ASN A 432 -9.26 -41.54 -6.09
CA ASN A 432 -9.73 -42.79 -6.69
C ASN A 432 -8.78 -43.38 -7.74
N LYS A 433 -7.84 -42.61 -8.30
CA LYS A 433 -6.74 -43.13 -9.13
C LYS A 433 -5.59 -43.74 -8.31
N TYR A 434 -5.44 -43.34 -7.04
CA TYR A 434 -4.37 -43.80 -6.15
C TYR A 434 -4.88 -44.73 -5.02
N GLY A 435 -6.19 -44.79 -4.81
CA GLY A 435 -6.88 -45.68 -3.90
C GLY A 435 -7.05 -47.05 -4.55
N ILE A 436 -6.72 -48.09 -3.79
CA ILE A 436 -6.87 -49.50 -4.19
C ILE A 436 -8.35 -49.90 -4.12
#